data_AF-A0A183KQ51-F1
#
_entry.id   AF-A0A183KQ51-F1
#
_cell.length_a   1.000
_cell.length_b   1.000
_cell.length_c   1.000
_cell.angle_alpha   90.00
_cell.angle_beta   90.00
_cell.angle_gamma   90.00
#
_symmetry.space_group_name_H-M   'P 1'
#
loop_
_entity.id
_entity.type
_entity.pdbx_description
1 polymer ?
#
loop_
_entity_poly.entity_id
_entity_poly.type
_entity_poly.pdbx_seq_one_letter_code
_entity_poly.pdbx_strand_id
1 'polypeptide(L)'
;MPDPPGGWSFASWVILGAVGLTWVVYHNFSMYRKVDWKEFTDNFLQKGAVHHLEVVNKSWVRVHLQPGADSESYESIDPSKKIYWFEIGSVDTFERSLRDMEAHMGIDPMHRTFITYSSRLKLSDVLYGIFYISLFLMAVYSLRPASGGVVRKSGLGSGLFNFGQSPVRLIEKDKIGVRFSDVAGCEEAKLEIIEFVNFLKNPAKYEALGAKIPRGAILKGPPGTGKTLLAKATAGEANVPFLSVSGSEFLEMFVGVGPKRVRDMFASARDKAPCILFIDEIDAIGGKRSGTSFGHQERENTLNQLLVEMDGFTTQENVVVLAATNRIDILDPALLRPGRFDRQIYVSLPDIKGRASIFKVCTYYLADFTVLNLGMLNL
;
A
#
# COMPACT_ATOMS: atom_id res chain seq x y z
N MET A 1 8.41 -29.36 -30.44
CA MET A 1 7.40 -30.43 -30.56
C MET A 1 6.24 -29.84 -31.34
N PRO A 2 5.75 -30.49 -32.42
CA PRO A 2 4.61 -29.99 -33.17
C PRO A 2 3.35 -30.13 -32.31
N ASP A 3 2.50 -29.11 -32.30
CA ASP A 3 1.23 -29.13 -31.57
C ASP A 3 0.35 -30.28 -32.11
N PRO A 4 -0.33 -31.05 -31.24
CA PRO A 4 -1.16 -32.16 -31.68
C PRO A 4 -2.38 -31.64 -32.48
N PRO A 5 -2.81 -32.37 -33.52
CA PRO A 5 -3.88 -31.93 -34.39
C PRO A 5 -5.24 -32.11 -33.70
N GLY A 6 -6.09 -31.09 -33.80
CA GLY A 6 -7.55 -31.23 -33.59
C GLY A 6 -8.05 -31.18 -32.13
N GLY A 7 -7.35 -30.51 -31.22
CA GLY A 7 -7.86 -30.25 -29.87
C GLY A 7 -8.82 -29.04 -29.85
N TRP A 8 -10.02 -29.20 -29.30
CA TRP A 8 -10.96 -28.10 -29.09
C TRP A 8 -10.26 -26.98 -28.30
N SER A 9 -10.24 -25.76 -28.85
CA SER A 9 -9.63 -24.61 -28.19
C SER A 9 -10.29 -24.36 -26.83
N PHE A 10 -9.56 -23.75 -25.88
CA PHE A 10 -10.14 -23.34 -24.59
C PHE A 10 -11.42 -22.50 -24.79
N ALA A 11 -11.46 -21.66 -25.82
CA ALA A 11 -12.64 -20.90 -26.20
C ALA A 11 -13.84 -21.80 -26.58
N SER A 12 -13.60 -22.93 -27.25
CA SER A 12 -14.64 -23.88 -27.64
C SER A 12 -15.27 -24.59 -26.44
N TRP A 13 -14.48 -24.92 -25.40
CA TRP A 13 -14.98 -25.48 -24.14
C TRP A 13 -15.79 -24.46 -23.33
N VAL A 14 -15.38 -23.19 -23.33
CA VAL A 14 -16.11 -22.10 -22.67
C VAL A 14 -17.47 -21.87 -23.36
N ILE A 15 -17.52 -21.91 -24.69
CA ILE A 15 -18.77 -21.75 -25.45
C ILE A 15 -19.73 -22.91 -25.19
N LEU A 16 -19.25 -24.16 -25.22
CA LEU A 16 -20.07 -25.33 -24.87
C LEU A 16 -20.60 -25.25 -23.43
N GLY A 17 -19.75 -24.84 -22.48
CA GLY A 17 -20.14 -24.64 -21.09
C GLY A 17 -21.22 -23.56 -20.94
N ALA A 18 -21.07 -22.44 -21.65
CA ALA A 18 -22.06 -21.36 -21.64
C ALA A 18 -23.40 -21.77 -22.26
N VAL A 19 -23.39 -22.51 -23.37
CA VAL A 19 -24.61 -23.05 -24.00
C VAL A 19 -25.30 -24.07 -23.10
N GLY A 20 -24.53 -24.99 -22.49
CA GLY A 20 -25.05 -25.95 -21.53
C GLY A 20 -25.66 -25.29 -20.29
N LEU A 21 -24.98 -24.29 -19.72
CA LEU A 21 -25.51 -23.50 -18.59
C LEU A 21 -26.79 -22.76 -18.98
N THR A 22 -26.82 -22.15 -20.16
CA THR A 22 -27.99 -21.42 -20.67
C THR A 22 -29.17 -22.37 -20.88
N TRP A 23 -28.93 -23.57 -21.42
CA TRP A 23 -29.96 -24.59 -21.59
C TRP A 23 -30.49 -25.11 -20.24
N VAL A 24 -29.61 -25.34 -19.26
CA VAL A 24 -30.00 -25.74 -17.89
C VAL A 24 -30.79 -24.63 -17.20
N VAL A 25 -30.39 -23.37 -17.34
CA VAL A 25 -31.10 -22.21 -16.78
C VAL A 25 -32.46 -22.05 -17.45
N TYR A 26 -32.54 -22.15 -18.78
CA TYR A 26 -33.79 -22.07 -19.52
C TYR A 26 -34.76 -23.19 -19.10
N HIS A 27 -34.27 -24.42 -18.98
CA HIS A 27 -35.09 -25.54 -18.57
C HIS A 27 -35.58 -25.40 -17.12
N ASN A 28 -34.72 -24.93 -16.20
CA ASN A 28 -35.12 -24.63 -14.82
C ASN A 28 -36.15 -23.51 -14.78
N PHE A 29 -35.99 -22.44 -15.55
CA PHE A 29 -36.90 -21.30 -15.56
C PHE A 29 -38.28 -21.68 -16.13
N SER A 30 -38.31 -22.56 -17.13
CA SER A 30 -39.56 -23.05 -17.73
C SER A 30 -40.47 -23.83 -16.77
N MET A 31 -39.92 -24.30 -15.63
CA MET A 31 -40.66 -25.03 -14.60
C MET A 31 -41.40 -24.12 -13.60
N TYR A 32 -41.12 -22.81 -13.60
CA TYR A 32 -41.72 -21.86 -12.66
C TYR A 32 -42.79 -21.00 -13.34
N ARG A 33 -44.02 -21.04 -12.82
CA ARG A 33 -45.11 -20.15 -13.28
C ARG A 33 -45.47 -19.16 -12.18
N LYS A 34 -45.36 -17.86 -12.50
CA LYS A 34 -45.78 -16.78 -11.61
C LYS A 34 -47.31 -16.69 -11.60
N VAL A 35 -47.89 -16.53 -10.42
CA VAL A 35 -49.33 -16.39 -10.16
C VAL A 35 -49.53 -15.14 -9.30
N ASP A 36 -50.62 -14.40 -9.49
CA ASP A 36 -50.95 -13.28 -8.61
C ASP A 36 -51.72 -13.74 -7.36
N TRP A 37 -51.71 -12.94 -6.28
CA TRP A 37 -52.42 -13.28 -5.03
C TRP A 37 -53.89 -13.65 -5.26
N LYS A 38 -54.59 -12.88 -6.11
CA LYS A 38 -56.00 -13.11 -6.44
C LYS A 38 -56.20 -14.41 -7.25
N GLU A 39 -55.31 -14.68 -8.20
CA GLU A 39 -55.35 -15.91 -8.99
C GLU A 39 -55.04 -17.13 -8.10
N PHE A 40 -54.15 -16.97 -7.11
CA PHE A 40 -53.86 -17.97 -6.10
C PHE A 40 -55.09 -18.31 -5.24
N THR A 41 -55.77 -17.29 -4.70
CA THR A 41 -56.95 -17.49 -3.84
C THR A 41 -58.10 -18.15 -4.58
N ASP A 42 -58.40 -17.68 -5.79
CA ASP A 42 -59.59 -18.11 -6.54
C ASP A 42 -59.40 -19.51 -7.16
N ASN A 43 -58.21 -19.80 -7.71
CA ASN A 43 -58.00 -21.04 -8.45
C ASN A 43 -57.43 -22.18 -7.62
N PHE A 44 -56.69 -21.89 -6.54
CA PHE A 44 -55.99 -22.94 -5.78
C PHE A 44 -56.52 -23.06 -4.36
N LEU A 45 -56.68 -21.95 -3.65
CA LEU A 45 -57.09 -21.98 -2.24
C LEU A 45 -58.58 -22.34 -2.09
N GLN A 46 -59.48 -21.69 -2.84
CA GLN A 46 -60.94 -21.97 -2.81
C GLN A 46 -61.29 -23.39 -3.28
N LYS A 47 -60.50 -23.96 -4.19
CA LYS A 47 -60.70 -25.32 -4.71
C LYS A 47 -60.11 -26.41 -3.81
N GLY A 48 -59.47 -26.04 -2.69
CA GLY A 48 -58.82 -27.00 -1.79
C GLY A 48 -57.62 -27.72 -2.41
N ALA A 49 -57.05 -27.18 -3.49
CA ALA A 49 -55.99 -27.83 -4.26
C ALA A 49 -54.59 -27.72 -3.62
N VAL A 50 -54.45 -26.97 -2.52
CA VAL A 50 -53.17 -26.69 -1.86
C VAL A 50 -52.88 -27.75 -0.79
N HIS A 51 -51.68 -28.35 -0.84
CA HIS A 51 -51.18 -29.23 0.22
C HIS A 51 -50.46 -28.42 1.30
N HIS A 52 -49.47 -27.61 0.90
CA HIS A 52 -48.71 -26.76 1.82
C HIS A 52 -48.06 -25.60 1.05
N LEU A 53 -47.69 -24.55 1.79
CA LEU A 53 -47.02 -23.35 1.26
C LEU A 53 -45.59 -23.30 1.78
N GLU A 54 -44.62 -23.09 0.89
CA GLU A 54 -43.20 -22.97 1.26
C GLU A 54 -42.74 -21.53 1.04
N VAL A 55 -42.46 -20.80 2.12
CA VAL A 55 -41.89 -19.44 2.08
C VAL A 55 -40.38 -19.56 1.86
N VAL A 56 -39.90 -19.10 0.70
CA VAL A 56 -38.50 -19.18 0.31
C VAL A 56 -37.81 -17.83 0.48
N ASN A 57 -36.70 -17.81 1.22
CA ASN A 57 -35.88 -16.62 1.45
C ASN A 57 -36.70 -15.38 1.91
N LYS A 58 -37.83 -15.60 2.60
CA LYS A 58 -38.76 -14.57 3.09
C LYS A 58 -39.26 -13.57 2.03
N SER A 59 -39.18 -13.92 0.74
CA SER A 59 -39.44 -12.99 -0.38
C SER A 59 -40.49 -13.49 -1.36
N TRP A 60 -40.71 -14.81 -1.43
CA TRP A 60 -41.73 -15.40 -2.28
C TRP A 60 -42.25 -16.70 -1.68
N VAL A 61 -43.43 -17.11 -2.11
CA VAL A 61 -44.11 -18.32 -1.66
C VAL A 61 -44.21 -19.29 -2.83
N ARG A 62 -43.86 -20.54 -2.57
CA ARG A 62 -44.03 -21.67 -3.46
C ARG A 62 -45.28 -22.45 -3.05
N VAL A 63 -46.15 -22.73 -4.02
CA VAL A 63 -47.40 -23.45 -3.81
C VAL A 63 -47.20 -24.91 -4.20
N HIS A 64 -47.44 -25.82 -3.25
CA HIS A 64 -47.44 -27.26 -3.51
C HIS A 64 -48.88 -27.75 -3.58
N LEU A 65 -49.24 -28.39 -4.70
CA LEU A 65 -50.59 -28.89 -4.95
C LEU A 65 -50.78 -30.32 -4.42
N GLN A 66 -52.02 -30.68 -4.09
CA GLN A 66 -52.35 -32.05 -3.69
C GLN A 66 -52.28 -33.01 -4.90
N PRO A 67 -51.76 -34.25 -4.72
CA PRO A 67 -51.73 -35.24 -5.79
C PRO A 67 -53.16 -35.55 -6.28
N GLY A 68 -53.47 -35.20 -7.52
CA GLY A 68 -54.80 -35.44 -8.12
C GLY A 68 -55.71 -34.22 -8.26
N ALA A 69 -55.28 -33.01 -7.87
CA ALA A 69 -56.01 -31.77 -8.17
C ALA A 69 -55.86 -31.29 -9.62
N ASP A 70 -54.97 -31.92 -10.39
CA ASP A 70 -54.67 -31.61 -11.79
C ASP A 70 -55.38 -32.59 -12.73
N SER A 71 -56.70 -32.50 -12.83
CA SER A 71 -57.44 -33.17 -13.91
C SER A 71 -58.56 -32.30 -14.41
N GLU A 72 -58.23 -31.39 -15.34
CA GLU A 72 -58.98 -31.22 -16.59
C GLU A 72 -58.33 -30.17 -17.51
N SER A 73 -58.24 -30.53 -18.80
CA SER A 73 -58.01 -29.73 -20.03
C SER A 73 -56.58 -29.56 -20.61
N TYR A 74 -56.35 -30.40 -21.64
CA TYR A 74 -55.54 -30.29 -22.87
C TYR A 74 -53.99 -30.17 -22.86
N GLU A 75 -53.44 -31.00 -23.75
CA GLU A 75 -52.05 -31.20 -24.21
C GLU A 75 -51.11 -32.07 -23.36
N SER A 76 -50.88 -33.25 -23.93
CA SER A 76 -49.94 -34.30 -23.62
C SER A 76 -48.49 -33.82 -23.62
N ILE A 77 -48.07 -33.20 -22.52
CA ILE A 77 -46.71 -33.26 -21.97
C ILE A 77 -46.88 -33.28 -20.45
N ASP A 78 -46.50 -34.39 -19.81
CA ASP A 78 -46.57 -34.66 -18.37
C ASP A 78 -46.56 -33.38 -17.48
N PRO A 79 -47.74 -32.91 -17.00
CA PRO A 79 -47.88 -31.65 -16.26
C PRO A 79 -47.42 -31.73 -14.79
N SER A 80 -46.95 -32.90 -14.34
CA SER A 80 -46.70 -33.26 -12.94
C SER A 80 -45.58 -32.50 -12.22
N LYS A 81 -45.12 -31.34 -12.72
CA LYS A 81 -44.02 -30.60 -12.07
C LYS A 81 -43.92 -29.10 -12.34
N LYS A 82 -44.98 -28.41 -12.78
CA LYS A 82 -44.95 -26.93 -12.81
C LYS A 82 -45.09 -26.40 -11.38
N ILE A 83 -44.10 -25.64 -10.95
CA ILE A 83 -44.04 -25.04 -9.62
C ILE A 83 -44.68 -23.65 -9.71
N TYR A 84 -45.81 -23.46 -9.03
CA TYR A 84 -46.47 -22.17 -8.90
C TYR A 84 -45.83 -21.35 -7.79
N TRP A 85 -45.62 -20.05 -8.04
CA TRP A 85 -45.05 -19.15 -7.05
C TRP A 85 -45.55 -17.72 -7.19
N PHE A 86 -45.49 -16.96 -6.10
CA PHE A 86 -45.82 -15.54 -6.07
C PHE A 86 -44.93 -14.77 -5.09
N GLU A 87 -44.73 -13.47 -5.34
CA GLU A 87 -43.91 -12.60 -4.50
C GLU A 87 -44.69 -12.12 -3.28
N ILE A 88 -44.01 -12.02 -2.15
CA ILE A 88 -44.57 -11.48 -0.91
C ILE A 88 -43.74 -10.30 -0.43
N GLY A 89 -44.42 -9.25 0.05
CA GLY A 89 -43.74 -8.08 0.62
C GLY A 89 -43.12 -8.36 1.99
N SER A 90 -43.88 -9.01 2.88
CA SER A 90 -43.39 -9.48 4.18
C SER A 90 -44.11 -10.76 4.59
N VAL A 91 -43.41 -11.61 5.34
CA VAL A 91 -43.95 -12.88 5.86
C VAL A 91 -45.18 -12.62 6.73
N ASP A 92 -45.11 -11.62 7.62
CA ASP A 92 -46.21 -11.31 8.55
C ASP A 92 -47.48 -10.85 7.83
N THR A 93 -47.33 -10.06 6.75
CA THR A 93 -48.49 -9.61 5.96
C THR A 93 -49.11 -10.78 5.21
N PHE A 94 -48.29 -11.65 4.65
CA PHE A 94 -48.76 -12.85 3.98
C PHE A 94 -49.50 -13.79 4.93
N GLU A 95 -48.95 -14.08 6.11
CA GLU A 95 -49.64 -14.94 7.10
C GLU A 95 -50.97 -14.35 7.56
N ARG A 96 -51.06 -13.02 7.73
CA ARG A 96 -52.31 -12.34 8.09
C ARG A 96 -53.34 -12.45 6.96
N SER A 97 -52.96 -12.10 5.74
CA SER A 97 -53.84 -12.19 4.57
C SER A 97 -54.34 -13.61 4.31
N LEU A 98 -53.48 -14.61 4.55
CA LEU A 98 -53.86 -16.02 4.46
C LEU A 98 -54.89 -16.39 5.53
N ARG A 99 -54.64 -16.03 6.80
CA ARG A 99 -55.56 -16.30 7.92
C ARG A 99 -56.91 -15.60 7.74
N ASP A 100 -56.90 -14.36 7.27
CA ASP A 100 -58.12 -13.61 7.00
C ASP A 100 -58.92 -14.31 5.90
N MET A 101 -58.28 -14.78 4.82
CA MET A 101 -58.97 -15.50 3.75
C MET A 101 -59.49 -16.87 4.20
N GLU A 102 -58.70 -17.65 4.96
CA GLU A 102 -59.12 -18.92 5.56
C GLU A 102 -60.32 -18.75 6.51
N ALA A 103 -60.36 -17.64 7.26
CA ALA A 103 -61.49 -17.29 8.12
C ALA A 103 -62.76 -16.95 7.35
N HIS A 104 -62.66 -16.22 6.23
CA HIS A 104 -63.80 -15.94 5.35
C HIS A 104 -64.36 -17.21 4.69
N MET A 105 -63.52 -18.22 4.46
CA MET A 105 -63.94 -19.52 3.93
C MET A 105 -64.44 -20.51 4.99
N GLY A 106 -64.45 -20.11 6.28
CA GLY A 106 -64.94 -20.95 7.38
C GLY A 106 -64.07 -22.18 7.65
N ILE A 107 -62.77 -22.14 7.33
CA ILE A 107 -61.85 -23.26 7.54
C ILE A 107 -61.50 -23.35 9.03
N ASP A 108 -61.77 -24.50 9.63
CA ASP A 108 -61.48 -24.81 11.04
C ASP A 108 -59.97 -24.71 11.32
N PRO A 109 -59.50 -24.16 12.47
CA PRO A 109 -58.07 -23.98 12.74
C PRO A 109 -57.23 -25.26 12.67
N MET A 110 -57.85 -26.44 12.76
CA MET A 110 -57.19 -27.75 12.62
C MET A 110 -56.90 -28.16 11.16
N HIS A 111 -57.56 -27.55 10.17
CA HIS A 111 -57.43 -27.88 8.74
C HIS A 111 -56.72 -26.79 7.92
N ARG A 112 -55.95 -25.92 8.58
CA ARG A 112 -55.22 -24.82 7.92
C ARG A 112 -54.08 -25.33 7.06
N THR A 113 -53.77 -24.56 6.01
CA THR A 113 -52.62 -24.85 5.16
C THR A 113 -51.32 -24.67 5.96
N PHE A 114 -50.44 -25.69 5.92
CA PHE A 114 -49.16 -25.63 6.63
C PHE A 114 -48.16 -24.74 5.87
N ILE A 115 -47.42 -23.89 6.61
CA ILE A 115 -46.38 -23.02 6.07
C ILE A 115 -45.00 -23.54 6.48
N THR A 116 -44.18 -23.94 5.50
CA THR A 116 -42.78 -24.32 5.68
C THR A 116 -41.86 -23.17 5.30
N TYR A 117 -40.77 -22.99 6.04
CA TYR A 117 -39.75 -21.98 5.73
C TYR A 117 -38.50 -22.64 5.17
N SER A 118 -38.03 -22.20 4.00
CA SER A 118 -36.79 -22.69 3.40
C SER A 118 -35.85 -21.56 2.98
N SER A 119 -34.56 -21.78 3.20
CA SER A 119 -33.48 -20.91 2.74
C SER A 119 -32.79 -21.56 1.57
N ARG A 120 -32.94 -21.00 0.36
CA ARG A 120 -32.32 -21.52 -0.86
C ARG A 120 -31.23 -20.58 -1.32
N LEU A 121 -30.08 -21.12 -1.72
CA LEU A 121 -29.00 -20.35 -2.31
C LEU A 121 -29.51 -19.62 -3.56
N LYS A 122 -29.34 -18.30 -3.60
CA LYS A 122 -29.68 -17.53 -4.79
C LYS A 122 -28.62 -17.77 -5.86
N LEU A 123 -29.06 -17.80 -7.11
CA LEU A 123 -28.15 -17.97 -8.24
C LEU A 123 -27.12 -16.82 -8.31
N SER A 124 -27.48 -15.62 -7.87
CA SER A 124 -26.56 -14.49 -7.69
C SER A 124 -25.41 -14.83 -6.75
N ASP A 125 -25.70 -15.47 -5.61
CA ASP A 125 -24.73 -15.75 -4.55
C ASP A 125 -23.70 -16.79 -5.03
N VAL A 126 -24.17 -17.78 -5.79
CA VAL A 126 -23.32 -18.78 -6.44
C VAL A 126 -22.43 -18.15 -7.51
N LEU A 127 -22.97 -17.25 -8.34
CA LEU A 127 -22.20 -16.55 -9.36
C LEU A 127 -21.12 -15.65 -8.77
N TYR A 128 -21.43 -14.91 -7.69
CA TYR A 128 -20.42 -14.15 -6.95
C TYR A 128 -19.32 -15.07 -6.40
N GLY A 129 -19.70 -16.22 -5.83
CA GLY A 129 -18.73 -17.23 -5.37
C GLY A 129 -17.81 -17.73 -6.47
N ILE A 130 -18.37 -18.10 -7.62
CA ILE A 130 -17.60 -18.55 -8.80
C ILE A 130 -16.68 -17.44 -9.31
N PHE A 131 -17.15 -16.19 -9.33
CA PHE A 131 -16.34 -15.03 -9.74
C PHE A 131 -15.11 -14.84 -8.83
N TYR A 132 -15.29 -14.89 -7.50
CA TYR A 132 -14.18 -14.76 -6.56
C TYR A 132 -13.21 -15.95 -6.65
N ILE A 133 -13.72 -17.17 -6.81
CA ILE A 133 -12.87 -18.37 -6.99
C ILE A 133 -12.08 -18.27 -8.30
N SER A 134 -12.70 -17.78 -9.39
CA SER A 134 -12.03 -17.57 -10.67
C SER A 134 -10.91 -16.52 -10.56
N LEU A 135 -11.17 -15.40 -9.87
CA LEU A 135 -10.18 -14.36 -9.62
C LEU A 135 -9.01 -14.89 -8.79
N PHE A 136 -9.29 -15.68 -7.76
CA PHE A 136 -8.27 -16.32 -6.93
C PHE A 136 -7.42 -17.31 -7.75
N LEU A 137 -8.04 -18.17 -8.56
CA LEU A 137 -7.32 -19.10 -9.43
C LEU A 137 -6.48 -18.37 -10.49
N MET A 138 -6.96 -17.26 -11.03
CA MET A 138 -6.20 -16.41 -11.96
C MET A 138 -4.98 -15.77 -11.28
N ALA A 139 -5.15 -15.26 -10.04
CA ALA A 139 -4.04 -14.72 -9.26
C ALA A 139 -2.99 -15.80 -8.95
N VAL A 140 -3.40 -16.99 -8.53
CA VAL A 140 -2.52 -18.12 -8.28
C VAL A 140 -1.83 -18.61 -9.56
N TYR A 141 -2.54 -18.62 -10.69
CA TYR A 141 -1.95 -18.98 -12.00
C TYR A 141 -0.90 -17.95 -12.44
N SER A 142 -1.12 -16.65 -12.20
CA SER A 142 -0.13 -15.59 -12.48
C SER A 142 1.15 -15.70 -11.64
N LEU A 143 1.06 -16.34 -10.48
CA LEU A 143 2.17 -16.55 -9.55
C LEU A 143 2.93 -17.86 -9.80
N ARG A 144 2.48 -18.71 -10.74
CA ARG A 144 3.25 -19.91 -11.10
C ARG A 144 4.52 -19.48 -11.85
N PRO A 145 5.72 -19.80 -11.34
CA PRO A 145 6.94 -19.55 -12.09
C PRO A 145 6.90 -20.40 -13.35
N ALA A 146 6.68 -19.76 -14.50
CA ALA A 146 6.82 -20.41 -15.79
C ALA A 146 8.29 -20.86 -15.91
N SER A 147 8.49 -22.16 -15.78
CA SER A 147 9.74 -22.83 -16.08
C SER A 147 10.11 -22.55 -17.54
N GLY A 148 11.07 -21.65 -17.74
CA GLY A 148 11.79 -21.45 -19.00
C GLY A 148 11.35 -20.23 -19.81
N GLY A 149 12.20 -19.21 -19.83
CA GLY A 149 12.20 -18.18 -20.88
C GLY A 149 11.93 -16.77 -20.41
N VAL A 150 12.99 -15.97 -20.32
CA VAL A 150 12.96 -14.52 -20.08
C VAL A 150 12.22 -13.83 -21.22
N VAL A 151 10.97 -13.41 -21.00
CA VAL A 151 10.34 -12.30 -21.73
C VAL A 151 9.61 -11.41 -20.73
N ARG A 152 10.35 -10.41 -20.22
CA ARG A 152 9.77 -9.27 -19.51
C ARG A 152 8.99 -8.42 -20.51
N LYS A 153 7.71 -8.73 -20.74
CA LYS A 153 6.81 -7.81 -21.45
C LYS A 153 6.21 -6.84 -20.44
N SER A 154 6.67 -5.60 -20.55
CA SER A 154 6.22 -4.42 -19.81
C SER A 154 4.70 -4.29 -19.85
N GLY A 155 4.07 -4.28 -18.68
CA GLY A 155 2.64 -4.07 -18.52
C GLY A 155 2.16 -4.37 -17.10
N LEU A 156 1.95 -3.32 -16.30
CA LEU A 156 1.09 -3.31 -15.11
C LEU A 156 1.55 -4.03 -13.81
N GLY A 157 2.83 -4.37 -13.64
CA GLY A 157 3.32 -5.04 -12.41
C GLY A 157 4.66 -4.55 -11.84
N SER A 158 5.32 -3.59 -12.49
CA SER A 158 6.69 -3.18 -12.13
C SER A 158 6.78 -2.32 -10.84
N GLY A 159 5.67 -1.80 -10.34
CA GLY A 159 5.67 -0.93 -9.15
C GLY A 159 5.67 -1.68 -7.81
N LEU A 160 5.20 -2.94 -7.78
CA LEU A 160 5.02 -3.71 -6.54
C LEU A 160 6.23 -4.57 -6.14
N PHE A 161 7.22 -4.74 -7.02
CA PHE A 161 8.40 -5.57 -6.75
C PHE A 161 9.73 -4.80 -6.71
N ASN A 162 9.70 -3.46 -6.70
CA ASN A 162 10.91 -2.64 -6.63
C ASN A 162 11.49 -2.51 -5.20
N PHE A 163 11.16 -3.45 -4.30
CA PHE A 163 11.52 -3.45 -2.87
C PHE A 163 13.03 -3.52 -2.57
N GLY A 164 13.90 -3.57 -3.58
CA GLY A 164 15.33 -3.79 -3.42
C GLY A 164 16.25 -2.77 -4.11
N GLN A 165 15.74 -1.68 -4.67
CA GLN A 165 16.63 -0.60 -5.12
C GLN A 165 17.19 0.15 -3.91
N SER A 166 18.48 0.46 -3.92
CA SER A 166 19.13 1.20 -2.85
C SER A 166 18.49 2.60 -2.75
N PRO A 167 18.16 3.09 -1.54
CA PRO A 167 17.57 4.42 -1.36
C PRO A 167 18.58 5.55 -1.66
N VAL A 168 19.84 5.20 -1.93
CA VAL A 168 20.93 6.15 -2.07
C VAL A 168 20.85 6.92 -3.37
N ARG A 169 20.65 8.23 -3.25
CA ARG A 169 20.85 9.16 -4.36
C ARG A 169 22.32 9.55 -4.41
N LEU A 170 23.05 8.97 -5.37
CA LEU A 170 24.43 9.31 -5.65
C LEU A 170 24.49 10.61 -6.46
N ILE A 171 25.16 11.63 -5.91
CA ILE A 171 25.57 12.82 -6.64
C ILE A 171 27.08 12.72 -6.85
N GLU A 172 27.49 12.53 -8.09
CA GLU A 172 28.90 12.54 -8.47
C GLU A 172 29.51 13.92 -8.21
N LYS A 173 30.80 13.95 -7.85
CA LYS A 173 31.52 15.19 -7.50
C LYS A 173 31.35 16.31 -8.53
N ASP A 174 31.33 15.99 -9.82
CA ASP A 174 31.26 16.95 -10.92
C ASP A 174 29.86 17.58 -11.08
N LYS A 175 28.84 16.99 -10.46
CA LYS A 175 27.44 17.46 -10.46
C LYS A 175 27.10 18.26 -9.20
N ILE A 176 28.01 18.38 -8.25
CA ILE A 176 27.80 19.17 -7.02
C ILE A 176 28.00 20.65 -7.37
N GLY A 177 26.92 21.30 -7.78
CA GLY A 177 26.90 22.72 -8.15
C GLY A 177 26.81 23.71 -6.97
N VAL A 178 27.18 23.30 -5.76
CA VAL A 178 27.06 24.12 -4.54
C VAL A 178 28.37 24.11 -3.76
N ARG A 179 28.85 25.28 -3.35
CA ARG A 179 30.07 25.51 -2.57
C ARG A 179 29.79 26.29 -1.29
N PHE A 180 30.80 26.47 -0.43
CA PHE A 180 30.64 27.28 0.80
C PHE A 180 30.37 28.76 0.52
N SER A 181 30.69 29.25 -0.68
CA SER A 181 30.30 30.58 -1.15
C SER A 181 28.78 30.75 -1.26
N ASP A 182 28.06 29.66 -1.54
CA ASP A 182 26.63 29.68 -1.87
C ASP A 182 25.75 29.44 -0.64
N VAL A 183 26.38 29.17 0.50
CA VAL A 183 25.73 29.06 1.81
C VAL A 183 26.07 30.32 2.59
N ALA A 184 25.14 30.93 3.31
CA ALA A 184 25.40 32.15 4.07
C ALA A 184 24.63 32.15 5.39
N GLY A 185 25.11 32.91 6.39
CA GLY A 185 24.42 33.10 7.66
C GLY A 185 24.53 31.92 8.65
N CYS A 186 25.54 31.07 8.48
CA CYS A 186 25.88 29.96 9.36
C CYS A 186 27.40 29.77 9.49
N GLU A 187 28.11 30.87 9.70
CA GLU A 187 29.57 30.96 9.74
C GLU A 187 30.18 30.07 10.83
N GLU A 188 29.57 29.99 12.01
CA GLU A 188 30.01 29.11 13.09
C GLU A 188 29.94 27.64 12.69
N ALA A 189 28.82 27.22 12.09
CA ALA A 189 28.65 25.85 11.61
C ALA A 189 29.64 25.50 10.49
N LYS A 190 29.96 26.45 9.61
CA LYS A 190 30.98 26.25 8.56
C LYS A 190 32.38 26.04 9.15
N LEU A 191 32.74 26.76 10.20
CA LEU A 191 34.05 26.60 10.86
C LEU A 191 34.19 25.21 11.46
N GLU A 192 33.15 24.65 12.07
CA GLU A 192 33.19 23.27 12.58
C GLU A 192 33.27 22.24 11.45
N ILE A 193 32.61 22.50 10.32
CA ILE A 193 32.58 21.57 9.19
C ILE A 193 33.87 21.59 8.36
N ILE A 194 34.62 22.70 8.37
CA ILE A 194 35.85 22.85 7.57
C ILE A 194 36.91 21.80 7.93
N GLU A 195 36.91 21.31 9.17
CA GLU A 195 37.78 20.23 9.63
C GLU A 195 37.56 18.96 8.78
N PHE A 196 36.31 18.59 8.53
CA PHE A 196 35.94 17.42 7.72
C PHE A 196 36.36 17.59 6.25
N VAL A 197 36.23 18.80 5.71
CA VAL A 197 36.70 19.12 4.34
C VAL A 197 38.21 18.96 4.24
N ASN A 198 38.95 19.52 5.18
CA ASN A 198 40.41 19.44 5.22
C ASN A 198 40.88 17.99 5.38
N PHE A 199 40.16 17.19 6.16
CA PHE A 199 40.41 15.77 6.30
C PHE A 199 40.22 15.03 4.96
N LEU A 200 39.06 15.18 4.32
CA LEU A 200 38.76 14.49 3.05
C LEU A 200 39.71 14.89 1.92
N LYS A 201 40.26 16.11 1.94
CA LYS A 201 41.28 16.56 0.99
C LYS A 201 42.65 15.93 1.22
N ASN A 202 43.04 15.69 2.47
CA ASN A 202 44.38 15.24 2.84
C ASN A 202 44.37 14.17 3.94
N PRO A 203 43.75 12.99 3.72
CA PRO A 203 43.57 11.98 4.76
C PRO A 203 44.91 11.47 5.32
N ALA A 204 45.90 11.25 4.45
CA ALA A 204 47.23 10.76 4.82
C ALA A 204 47.95 11.63 5.85
N LYS A 205 47.73 12.95 5.84
CA LYS A 205 48.34 13.87 6.82
C LYS A 205 47.82 13.62 8.23
N TYR A 206 46.53 13.34 8.37
CA TYR A 206 45.91 13.10 9.67
C TYR A 206 46.23 11.71 10.21
N GLU A 207 46.30 10.71 9.33
CA GLU A 207 46.73 9.36 9.68
C GLU A 207 48.19 9.34 10.18
N ALA A 208 49.09 10.05 9.49
CA ALA A 208 50.50 10.15 9.90
C ALA A 208 50.70 10.82 11.28
N LEU A 209 49.79 11.70 11.67
CA LEU A 209 49.79 12.36 12.97
C LEU A 209 49.11 11.53 14.07
N GLY A 210 48.56 10.35 13.74
CA GLY A 210 47.79 9.51 14.68
C GLY A 210 46.48 10.15 15.15
N ALA A 211 45.99 11.17 14.42
CA ALA A 211 44.76 11.85 14.79
C ALA A 211 43.55 10.93 14.55
N LYS A 212 42.67 10.80 15.54
CA LYS A 212 41.41 10.08 15.38
C LYS A 212 40.46 10.93 14.54
N ILE A 213 40.07 10.39 13.40
CA ILE A 213 39.19 11.05 12.45
C ILE A 213 37.76 11.04 13.02
N PRO A 214 37.06 12.19 13.04
CA PRO A 214 35.65 12.22 13.43
C PRO A 214 34.82 11.47 12.39
N ARG A 215 34.25 10.33 12.81
CA ARG A 215 33.53 9.39 11.93
C ARG A 215 32.21 9.94 11.43
N GLY A 216 31.54 10.72 12.27
CA GLY A 216 30.32 11.38 11.88
C GLY A 216 30.04 12.64 12.68
N ALA A 217 29.16 13.46 12.10
CA ALA A 217 28.64 14.66 12.72
C ALA A 217 27.14 14.75 12.53
N ILE A 218 26.45 15.29 13.54
CA ILE A 218 25.04 15.61 13.46
C ILE A 218 24.83 17.12 13.36
N LEU A 219 24.10 17.54 12.32
CA LEU A 219 23.64 18.90 12.09
C LEU A 219 22.28 19.04 12.77
N LYS A 220 22.23 19.80 13.86
CA LYS A 220 21.00 20.05 14.63
C LYS A 220 20.58 21.51 14.50
N GLY A 221 19.28 21.77 14.45
CA GLY A 221 18.75 23.13 14.45
C GLY A 221 17.34 23.22 13.85
N PRO A 222 16.70 24.39 13.89
CA PRO A 222 15.36 24.59 13.34
C PRO A 222 15.26 24.22 11.85
N PRO A 223 14.07 23.82 11.35
CA PRO A 223 13.88 23.58 9.92
C PRO A 223 14.14 24.86 9.11
N GLY A 224 14.60 24.72 7.87
CA GLY A 224 14.85 25.86 6.98
C GLY A 224 16.17 26.61 7.18
N THR A 225 17.04 26.20 8.12
CA THR A 225 18.36 26.82 8.34
C THR A 225 19.46 26.36 7.39
N GLY A 226 19.11 25.59 6.35
CA GLY A 226 20.07 25.18 5.30
C GLY A 226 20.98 24.00 5.67
N LYS A 227 20.62 23.14 6.64
CA LYS A 227 21.40 21.94 7.02
C LYS A 227 21.79 21.05 5.84
N THR A 228 20.82 20.70 4.99
CA THR A 228 21.03 19.89 3.76
C THR A 228 21.88 20.62 2.73
N LEU A 229 21.73 21.94 2.61
CA LEU A 229 22.53 22.77 1.70
C LEU A 229 23.99 22.84 2.17
N LEU A 230 24.20 23.02 3.47
CA LEU A 230 25.51 23.04 4.10
C LEU A 230 26.24 21.70 3.88
N ALA A 231 25.57 20.57 4.08
CA ALA A 231 26.15 19.24 3.83
C ALA A 231 26.55 19.03 2.35
N LYS A 232 25.72 19.48 1.40
CA LYS A 232 26.05 19.43 -0.03
C LYS A 232 27.26 20.31 -0.37
N ALA A 233 27.30 21.51 0.21
CA ALA A 233 28.41 22.44 0.02
C ALA A 233 29.73 21.88 0.58
N THR A 234 29.68 21.13 1.69
CA THR A 234 30.85 20.40 2.24
C THR A 234 31.44 19.43 1.23
N ALA A 235 30.59 18.67 0.54
CA ALA A 235 31.04 17.73 -0.49
C ALA A 235 31.61 18.45 -1.72
N GLY A 236 30.99 19.57 -2.13
CA GLY A 236 31.50 20.42 -3.20
C GLY A 236 32.86 21.05 -2.89
N GLU A 237 33.08 21.45 -1.63
CA GLU A 237 34.37 21.97 -1.19
C GLU A 237 35.44 20.88 -1.09
N ALA A 238 35.08 19.70 -0.59
CA ALA A 238 35.99 18.55 -0.49
C ALA A 238 36.26 17.89 -1.86
N ASN A 239 35.44 18.17 -2.87
CA ASN A 239 35.48 17.55 -4.21
C ASN A 239 35.35 16.02 -4.18
N VAL A 240 34.43 15.52 -3.35
CA VAL A 240 34.14 14.09 -3.19
C VAL A 240 32.68 13.78 -3.55
N PRO A 241 32.34 12.53 -3.92
CA PRO A 241 30.96 12.12 -4.13
C PRO A 241 30.08 12.37 -2.90
N PHE A 242 28.82 12.72 -3.14
CA PHE A 242 27.82 12.94 -2.10
C PHE A 242 26.69 11.92 -2.23
N LEU A 243 26.54 11.07 -1.23
CA LEU A 243 25.48 10.08 -1.15
C LEU A 243 24.40 10.61 -0.21
N SER A 244 23.18 10.80 -0.71
CA SER A 244 22.07 11.34 0.09
C SER A 244 20.97 10.30 0.27
N VAL A 245 20.49 10.16 1.50
CA VAL A 245 19.33 9.33 1.86
C VAL A 245 18.45 10.10 2.85
N SER A 246 17.12 9.95 2.77
CA SER A 246 16.21 10.45 3.82
C SER A 246 15.94 9.35 4.84
N GLY A 247 15.93 9.68 6.13
CA GLY A 247 15.61 8.78 7.22
C GLY A 247 14.22 8.14 7.06
N SER A 248 13.28 8.83 6.44
CA SER A 248 11.95 8.31 6.12
C SER A 248 11.97 7.16 5.12
N GLU A 249 12.98 7.09 4.23
CA GLU A 249 13.12 6.02 3.23
C GLU A 249 13.47 4.66 3.86
N PHE A 250 13.72 4.59 5.17
CA PHE A 250 13.92 3.31 5.87
C PHE A 250 12.67 2.79 6.59
N LEU A 251 11.61 3.59 6.67
CA LEU A 251 10.35 3.20 7.31
C LEU A 251 9.47 2.47 6.30
N GLU A 252 9.25 1.17 6.52
CA GLU A 252 8.46 0.32 5.64
C GLU A 252 7.53 -0.58 6.44
N MET A 253 6.44 -1.04 5.80
CA MET A 253 5.50 -1.99 6.40
C MET A 253 6.05 -3.44 6.43
N PHE A 254 7.07 -3.71 5.63
CA PHE A 254 7.68 -5.04 5.49
C PHE A 254 8.89 -5.16 6.40
N VAL A 255 8.85 -6.14 7.29
CA VAL A 255 9.92 -6.44 8.25
C VAL A 255 11.22 -6.79 7.50
N GLY A 256 12.34 -6.21 7.94
CA GLY A 256 13.67 -6.49 7.43
C GLY A 256 14.10 -5.69 6.20
N VAL A 257 13.21 -4.89 5.61
CA VAL A 257 13.56 -4.01 4.48
C VAL A 257 14.41 -2.83 4.97
N GLY A 258 14.10 -2.27 6.14
CA GLY A 258 14.86 -1.15 6.73
C GLY A 258 16.32 -1.51 6.99
N PRO A 259 16.63 -2.56 7.77
CA PRO A 259 17.99 -3.01 8.02
C PRO A 259 18.77 -3.36 6.75
N LYS A 260 18.12 -3.97 5.76
CA LYS A 260 18.75 -4.27 4.47
C LYS A 260 19.20 -2.99 3.75
N ARG A 261 18.32 -1.99 3.64
CA ARG A 261 18.64 -0.70 3.02
C ARG A 261 19.79 0.02 3.72
N VAL A 262 19.88 -0.08 5.06
CA VAL A 262 21.00 0.47 5.82
C VAL A 262 22.32 -0.19 5.40
N ARG A 263 22.37 -1.53 5.30
CA ARG A 263 23.56 -2.25 4.83
C ARG A 263 23.95 -1.87 3.40
N ASP A 264 22.97 -1.80 2.50
CA ASP A 264 23.19 -1.45 1.09
C ASP A 264 23.69 0.01 0.96
N MET A 265 23.18 0.92 1.79
CA MET A 265 23.63 2.31 1.86
C MET A 265 25.10 2.41 2.25
N PHE A 266 25.52 1.73 3.32
CA PHE A 266 26.90 1.78 3.76
C PHE A 266 27.85 1.01 2.85
N ALA A 267 27.42 -0.09 2.23
CA ALA A 267 28.17 -0.75 1.17
C ALA A 267 28.44 0.21 0.00
N SER A 268 27.42 0.95 -0.46
CA SER A 268 27.57 1.95 -1.52
C SER A 268 28.53 3.09 -1.13
N ALA A 269 28.55 3.49 0.14
CA ALA A 269 29.47 4.50 0.64
C ALA A 269 30.93 4.00 0.65
N ARG A 270 31.16 2.75 1.06
CA ARG A 270 32.48 2.10 1.02
C ARG A 270 33.01 2.00 -0.42
N ASP A 271 32.16 1.60 -1.36
CA ASP A 271 32.53 1.49 -2.78
C ASP A 271 32.89 2.83 -3.44
N LYS A 272 32.40 3.94 -2.88
CA LYS A 272 32.61 5.30 -3.39
C LYS A 272 33.59 6.12 -2.56
N ALA A 273 34.27 5.52 -1.59
CA ALA A 273 35.26 6.20 -0.77
C ALA A 273 36.41 6.80 -1.61
N PRO A 274 36.92 8.00 -1.26
CA PRO A 274 36.45 8.89 -0.20
C PRO A 274 35.14 9.58 -0.57
N CYS A 275 34.13 9.56 0.32
CA CYS A 275 32.83 10.19 0.07
C CYS A 275 32.20 10.75 1.34
N ILE A 276 31.15 11.56 1.14
CA ILE A 276 30.27 12.01 2.22
C ILE A 276 28.94 11.27 2.10
N LEU A 277 28.56 10.58 3.18
CA LEU A 277 27.24 9.97 3.34
C LEU A 277 26.36 10.91 4.17
N PHE A 278 25.27 11.40 3.58
CA PHE A 278 24.33 12.31 4.22
C PHE A 278 22.98 11.63 4.48
N ILE A 279 22.57 11.61 5.75
CA ILE A 279 21.28 11.09 6.21
C ILE A 279 20.43 12.28 6.69
N ASP A 280 19.45 12.69 5.88
CA ASP A 280 18.49 13.72 6.28
C ASP A 280 17.41 13.12 7.19
N GLU A 281 16.77 13.94 8.03
CA GLU A 281 15.67 13.51 8.91
C GLU A 281 15.97 12.22 9.71
N ILE A 282 17.17 12.12 10.29
CA ILE A 282 17.58 10.92 11.02
C ILE A 282 16.65 10.61 12.20
N ASP A 283 15.89 11.58 12.70
CA ASP A 283 14.86 11.40 13.72
C ASP A 283 13.71 10.48 13.30
N ALA A 284 13.51 10.25 11.99
CA ALA A 284 12.54 9.27 11.50
C ALA A 284 12.86 7.84 11.97
N ILE A 285 14.15 7.47 12.01
CA ILE A 285 14.62 6.15 12.47
C ILE A 285 15.33 6.18 13.83
N GLY A 286 15.88 7.34 14.21
CA GLY A 286 16.69 7.52 15.40
C GLY A 286 15.91 7.87 16.66
N GLY A 287 14.57 7.91 16.60
CA GLY A 287 13.74 8.29 17.75
C GLY A 287 13.83 7.32 18.94
N LYS A 288 13.78 7.85 20.17
CA LYS A 288 13.69 7.11 21.43
C LYS A 288 12.47 6.18 21.43
N ARG A 289 12.61 5.06 22.13
CA ARG A 289 11.58 4.04 22.32
C ARG A 289 10.35 4.67 22.95
N SER A 290 9.20 4.59 22.27
CA SER A 290 7.94 5.16 22.75
C SER A 290 6.77 4.31 22.25
N GLY A 291 6.43 3.27 23.00
CA GLY A 291 5.11 2.61 22.92
C GLY A 291 5.07 1.24 22.24
N THR A 292 4.11 0.43 22.70
CA THR A 292 3.88 -0.98 22.36
C THR A 292 3.11 -1.17 21.04
N SER A 293 3.51 -0.47 19.97
CA SER A 293 2.86 -0.58 18.66
C SER A 293 3.74 -1.34 17.66
N PHE A 294 3.12 -2.23 16.88
CA PHE A 294 3.76 -3.21 15.98
C PHE A 294 4.73 -2.58 14.94
N GLY A 295 4.61 -1.29 14.65
CA GLY A 295 5.53 -0.55 13.76
C GLY A 295 6.84 -0.06 14.42
N HIS A 296 6.92 -0.02 15.75
CA HIS A 296 8.14 0.44 16.43
C HIS A 296 9.28 -0.58 16.34
N GLN A 297 8.96 -1.87 16.25
CA GLN A 297 9.96 -2.93 16.23
C GLN A 297 10.84 -2.87 14.97
N GLU A 298 10.28 -2.54 13.81
CA GLU A 298 11.07 -2.40 12.57
C GLU A 298 11.97 -1.16 12.60
N ARG A 299 11.47 -0.05 13.15
CA ARG A 299 12.28 1.16 13.38
C ARG A 299 13.47 0.86 14.28
N GLU A 300 13.23 0.13 15.38
CA GLU A 300 14.29 -0.26 16.31
C GLU A 300 15.32 -1.19 15.68
N ASN A 301 14.87 -2.19 14.90
CA ASN A 301 15.78 -3.07 14.16
C ASN A 301 16.65 -2.29 13.17
N THR A 302 16.05 -1.34 12.46
CA THR A 302 16.76 -0.45 11.52
C THR A 302 17.77 0.43 12.24
N LEU A 303 17.40 1.02 13.38
CA LEU A 303 18.30 1.82 14.21
C LEU A 303 19.48 0.99 14.70
N ASN A 304 19.24 -0.21 15.24
CA ASN A 304 20.29 -1.10 15.69
C ASN A 304 21.25 -1.46 14.54
N GLN A 305 20.73 -1.72 13.34
CA GLN A 305 21.57 -1.97 12.17
C GLN A 305 22.42 -0.75 11.81
N LEU A 306 21.87 0.47 11.89
CA LEU A 306 22.62 1.71 11.70
C LEU A 306 23.76 1.84 12.72
N LEU A 307 23.51 1.50 13.98
CA LEU A 307 24.55 1.51 15.02
C LEU A 307 25.67 0.50 14.74
N VAL A 308 25.31 -0.71 14.30
CA VAL A 308 26.27 -1.77 13.96
C VAL A 308 27.15 -1.33 12.78
N GLU A 309 26.56 -0.76 11.73
CA GLU A 309 27.35 -0.26 10.60
C GLU A 309 28.25 0.91 11.00
N MET A 310 27.75 1.87 11.80
CA MET A 310 28.55 3.00 12.30
C MET A 310 29.74 2.57 13.16
N ASP A 311 29.55 1.57 14.03
CA ASP A 311 30.64 0.99 14.84
C ASP A 311 31.62 0.20 13.97
N GLY A 312 31.11 -0.42 12.90
CA GLY A 312 31.87 -1.20 11.93
C GLY A 312 32.79 -0.39 11.02
N PHE A 313 32.56 0.93 10.87
CA PHE A 313 33.47 1.79 10.11
C PHE A 313 34.86 1.81 10.73
N THR A 314 35.88 1.56 9.93
CA THR A 314 37.25 1.86 10.31
C THR A 314 37.64 3.25 9.83
N THR A 315 38.57 3.91 10.52
CA THR A 315 39.08 5.24 10.11
C THR A 315 39.78 5.23 8.75
N GLN A 316 40.15 4.05 8.24
CA GLN A 316 40.82 3.85 6.96
C GLN A 316 39.86 3.90 5.76
N GLU A 317 38.55 3.79 6.00
CA GLU A 317 37.56 3.75 4.91
C GLU A 317 37.29 5.14 4.31
N ASN A 318 37.85 6.23 4.86
CA ASN A 318 37.73 7.60 4.33
C ASN A 318 36.29 8.04 4.01
N VAL A 319 35.31 7.50 4.76
CA VAL A 319 33.89 7.88 4.67
C VAL A 319 33.56 8.79 5.85
N VAL A 320 32.94 9.93 5.56
CA VAL A 320 32.41 10.84 6.59
C VAL A 320 30.89 10.76 6.57
N VAL A 321 30.28 10.47 7.72
CA VAL A 321 28.82 10.37 7.86
C VAL A 321 28.26 11.65 8.47
N LEU A 322 27.48 12.39 7.70
CA LEU A 322 26.76 13.58 8.17
C LEU A 322 25.27 13.23 8.32
N ALA A 323 24.67 13.57 9.45
CA ALA A 323 23.24 13.42 9.66
C ALA A 323 22.58 14.75 9.98
N ALA A 324 21.34 14.98 9.55
CA ALA A 324 20.59 16.17 9.91
C ALA A 324 19.33 15.81 10.71
N THR A 325 19.03 16.62 11.72
CA THR A 325 17.78 16.52 12.47
C THR A 325 17.26 17.89 12.87
N ASN A 326 15.94 18.00 12.98
CA ASN A 326 15.29 19.16 13.60
C ASN A 326 15.11 18.98 15.11
N ARG A 327 15.18 17.75 15.62
CA ARG A 327 14.81 17.39 17.00
C ARG A 327 15.83 16.43 17.61
N ILE A 328 16.90 16.98 18.19
CA ILE A 328 17.93 16.17 18.85
C ILE A 328 17.44 15.55 20.17
N ASP A 329 16.44 16.15 20.82
CA ASP A 329 15.86 15.71 22.09
C ASP A 329 15.24 14.32 22.03
N ILE A 330 14.64 13.98 20.89
CA ILE A 330 14.00 12.69 20.65
C ILE A 330 14.98 11.62 20.16
N LEU A 331 16.22 11.97 19.80
CA LEU A 331 17.16 10.98 19.29
C LEU A 331 17.65 10.03 20.38
N ASP A 332 17.92 8.78 19.99
CA ASP A 332 18.52 7.77 20.86
C ASP A 332 19.93 8.23 21.28
N PRO A 333 20.22 8.33 22.59
CA PRO A 333 21.53 8.72 23.09
C PRO A 333 22.67 7.83 22.57
N ALA A 334 22.38 6.59 22.17
CA ALA A 334 23.35 5.68 21.59
C ALA A 334 23.95 6.24 20.29
N LEU A 335 23.19 6.99 19.47
CA LEU A 335 23.70 7.60 18.24
C LEU A 335 24.75 8.69 18.53
N LEU A 336 24.61 9.38 19.66
CA LEU A 336 25.44 10.53 20.05
C LEU A 336 26.70 10.15 20.84
N ARG A 337 26.98 8.85 20.98
CA ARG A 337 28.16 8.36 21.70
C ARG A 337 29.43 8.51 20.85
N PRO A 338 30.60 8.73 21.49
CA PRO A 338 31.89 8.70 20.80
C PRO A 338 32.10 7.42 19.99
N GLY A 339 32.65 7.54 18.77
CA GLY A 339 32.73 6.50 17.75
C GLY A 339 31.60 6.51 16.71
N ARG A 340 30.59 7.37 16.85
CA ARG A 340 29.40 7.46 15.97
C ARG A 340 29.21 8.92 15.50
N PHE A 341 28.19 9.62 16.01
CA PHE A 341 28.03 11.07 15.79
C PHE A 341 28.73 11.86 16.88
N ASP A 342 30.05 11.89 16.79
CA ASP A 342 30.96 12.46 17.79
C ASP A 342 30.85 13.99 17.86
N ARG A 343 30.55 14.63 16.73
CA ARG A 343 30.39 16.07 16.61
C ARG A 343 28.91 16.43 16.51
N GLN A 344 28.50 17.44 17.28
CA GLN A 344 27.16 18.01 17.22
C GLN A 344 27.24 19.48 16.83
N ILE A 345 26.97 19.75 15.57
CA ILE A 345 27.06 21.09 14.99
C ILE A 345 25.67 21.73 15.05
N TYR A 346 25.55 22.86 15.75
CA TYR A 346 24.30 23.60 15.82
C TYR A 346 24.21 24.61 14.68
N VAL A 347 23.20 24.45 13.82
CA VAL A 347 22.88 25.40 12.75
C VAL A 347 21.76 26.31 13.25
N SER A 348 22.15 27.45 13.80
CA SER A 348 21.28 28.47 14.37
C SER A 348 20.43 29.18 13.31
N LEU A 349 19.45 29.96 13.78
CA LEU A 349 18.76 30.94 12.94
C LEU A 349 19.75 32.06 12.57
N PRO A 350 19.70 32.57 11.33
CA PRO A 350 20.64 33.60 10.90
C PRO A 350 20.37 34.94 11.60
N ASP A 351 21.45 35.56 12.07
CA ASP A 351 21.44 36.92 12.60
C ASP A 351 21.13 37.97 11.52
N ILE A 352 20.96 39.24 11.90
CA ILE A 352 20.72 40.35 10.95
C ILE A 352 21.78 40.35 9.83
N LYS A 353 23.05 40.17 10.19
CA LYS A 353 24.15 40.07 9.22
C LYS A 353 24.04 38.82 8.34
N GLY A 354 23.69 37.68 8.94
CA GLY A 354 23.48 36.42 8.23
C GLY A 354 22.30 36.49 7.25
N ARG A 355 21.21 37.16 7.62
CA ARG A 355 20.07 37.39 6.73
C ARG A 355 20.47 38.26 5.56
N ALA A 356 21.22 39.34 5.78
CA ALA A 356 21.73 40.18 4.70
C ALA A 356 22.64 39.41 3.72
N SER A 357 23.50 38.52 4.23
CA SER A 357 24.34 37.68 3.37
C SER A 357 23.54 36.61 2.61
N ILE A 358 22.53 35.99 3.23
CA ILE A 358 21.58 35.09 2.56
C ILE A 358 20.85 35.82 1.44
N PHE A 359 20.31 37.02 1.72
CA PHE A 359 19.65 37.83 0.70
C PHE A 359 20.58 38.13 -0.47
N LYS A 360 21.84 38.50 -0.21
CA LYS A 360 22.82 38.75 -1.27
C LYS A 360 23.00 37.54 -2.18
N VAL A 361 23.16 36.35 -1.61
CA VAL A 361 23.28 35.09 -2.38
C VAL A 361 22.00 34.79 -3.16
N CYS A 362 20.83 34.91 -2.55
CA CYS A 362 19.55 34.68 -3.24
C CYS A 362 19.32 35.70 -4.37
N THR A 363 19.60 36.98 -4.15
CA THR A 363 19.45 38.03 -5.17
C THR A 363 20.47 37.89 -6.28
N TYR A 364 21.64 37.32 -6.03
CA TYR A 364 22.62 37.01 -7.08
C TYR A 364 22.04 36.01 -8.09
N TYR A 365 21.30 34.99 -7.64
CA TYR A 365 20.57 34.07 -8.52
C TYR A 365 19.33 34.70 -9.17
N LEU A 366 18.77 35.77 -8.60
CA LEU A 366 17.62 36.51 -9.15
C LEU A 366 18.02 37.70 -10.02
N ALA A 367 19.29 38.08 -10.08
CA ALA A 367 19.75 39.28 -10.81
C ALA A 367 19.64 39.14 -12.33
N ASP A 368 19.34 37.94 -12.86
CA ASP A 368 18.85 37.75 -14.24
C ASP A 368 17.43 38.28 -14.45
N PHE A 369 16.70 38.61 -13.38
CA PHE A 369 15.40 39.29 -13.39
C PHE A 369 15.50 40.67 -12.71
N THR A 370 15.83 41.67 -13.52
CA THR A 370 15.54 43.10 -13.37
C THR A 370 15.26 43.66 -11.96
N VAL A 371 16.20 44.48 -11.48
CA VAL A 371 16.02 45.64 -10.60
C VAL A 371 15.27 45.38 -9.28
N LEU A 372 16.01 44.96 -8.25
CA LEU A 372 15.56 45.10 -6.87
C LEU A 372 16.59 45.89 -6.07
N ASN A 373 16.25 47.16 -5.87
CA ASN A 373 17.01 48.14 -5.11
C ASN A 373 16.96 47.75 -3.61
N LEU A 374 18.07 47.26 -3.07
CA LEU A 374 18.21 46.73 -1.71
C LEU A 374 17.99 47.75 -0.57
N GLY A 375 17.57 48.99 -0.87
CA GLY A 375 17.39 50.07 0.10
C GLY A 375 15.98 50.23 0.70
N MET A 376 14.95 49.52 0.21
CA MET A 376 13.54 49.80 0.58
C MET A 376 12.86 48.77 1.49
N LEU A 377 13.49 47.64 1.81
CA LEU A 377 12.90 46.66 2.72
C LEU A 377 13.49 46.88 4.12
N ASN A 378 12.78 47.71 4.90
CA ASN A 378 13.09 48.06 6.28
C ASN A 378 13.44 46.81 7.11
N LEU A 379 14.71 46.73 7.51
CA LEU A 379 15.25 45.90 8.58
C LEU A 379 14.71 46.33 9.94
#